data_AF-A0A7J4J301-F1
#
_entry.id   AF-A0A7J4J301-F1
#
_cell.length_a   1.000
_cell.length_b   1.000
_cell.length_c   1.000
_cell.angle_alpha   90.00
_cell.angle_beta   90.00
_cell.angle_gamma   90.00
#
_symmetry.space_group_name_H-M   'P 1'
#
loop_
_entity.id
_entity.type
_entity.pdbx_description
1 polymer ?
#
loop_
_entity_poly.entity_id
_entity_poly.type
_entity_poly.pdbx_seq_one_letter_code
_entity_poly.pdbx_strand_id
1 'polypeptide(L)'
;MDSGVTAVCRRCGGKAAADKFKLHYIYKMMVCPGCFSGKSTSKEEAAKKKEQQPPRPAGWDSDDDYLEKANKSRQEEIRTDFSRIPGSDQVRCTCAHCKYVFKFDPVRQTPTTCPYCNIEVPKFKSSYF
;
A
#
# COMPACT_ATOMS: atom_id res chain seq x y z
N MET A 1 35.11 10.79 11.01
CA MET A 1 34.29 11.95 10.62
C MET A 1 33.96 11.76 9.16
N ASP A 2 32.79 11.18 8.85
CA ASP A 2 32.38 10.95 7.46
C ASP A 2 32.08 12.30 6.80
N SER A 3 33.02 12.77 5.98
CA SER A 3 32.91 13.94 5.11
C SER A 3 31.95 13.66 3.94
N GLY A 4 30.71 13.30 4.25
CA GLY A 4 29.69 13.00 3.25
C GLY A 4 29.09 14.29 2.69
N VAL A 5 29.10 14.44 1.36
CA VAL A 5 28.39 15.52 0.68
C VAL A 5 26.89 15.34 0.89
N THR A 6 26.23 16.31 1.51
CA THR A 6 24.77 16.30 1.65
C THR A 6 24.11 16.93 0.43
N ALA A 7 23.15 16.24 -0.18
CA ALA A 7 22.39 16.70 -1.33
C ALA A 7 20.90 16.91 -0.99
N VAL A 8 20.25 17.82 -1.73
CA VAL A 8 18.83 18.16 -1.57
C VAL A 8 18.01 17.41 -2.62
N CYS A 9 16.93 16.75 -2.21
CA CYS A 9 16.03 16.06 -3.11
C CYS A 9 15.21 17.02 -3.95
N ARG A 10 15.25 16.87 -5.28
CA ARG A 10 14.44 17.67 -6.21
C ARG A 10 12.93 17.48 -6.04
N ARG A 11 12.48 16.32 -5.54
CA ARG A 11 11.06 16.00 -5.40
C ARG A 11 10.44 16.52 -4.10
N CYS A 12 11.08 16.27 -2.96
CA CYS A 12 10.52 16.62 -1.65
C CYS A 12 11.27 17.75 -0.91
N GLY A 13 12.41 18.21 -1.42
CA GLY A 13 13.27 19.19 -0.74
C GLY A 13 14.04 18.65 0.47
N GLY A 14 13.92 17.35 0.78
CA GLY A 14 14.62 16.74 1.91
C GLY A 14 16.13 16.64 1.68
N LYS A 15 16.92 16.75 2.76
CA LYS A 15 18.39 16.64 2.74
C LYS A 15 18.82 15.22 3.12
N ALA A 16 19.69 14.61 2.33
CA ALA A 16 20.29 13.31 2.63
C ALA A 16 21.74 13.25 2.13
N ALA A 17 22.52 12.26 2.55
CA ALA A 17 23.84 12.01 1.98
C ALA A 17 23.73 11.68 0.48
N ALA A 18 24.61 12.24 -0.36
CA ALA A 18 24.59 12.08 -1.80
C ALA A 18 24.59 10.62 -2.25
N ASP A 19 25.34 9.75 -1.55
CA ASP A 19 25.45 8.32 -1.85
C ASP A 19 24.14 7.53 -1.64
N LYS A 20 23.19 8.10 -0.90
CA LYS A 20 21.89 7.47 -0.61
C LYS A 20 20.82 7.86 -1.63
N PHE A 21 21.11 8.76 -2.57
CA PHE A 21 20.18 9.11 -3.64
C PHE A 21 20.12 8.00 -4.69
N LYS A 22 18.90 7.68 -5.15
CA LYS A 22 18.66 6.66 -6.17
C LYS A 22 17.81 7.23 -7.30
N LEU A 23 18.04 6.78 -8.52
CA LEU A 23 17.21 7.12 -9.67
C LEU A 23 15.85 6.42 -9.54
N HIS A 24 14.76 7.18 -9.46
CA HIS A 24 13.42 6.61 -9.39
C HIS A 24 12.89 6.31 -10.80
N TYR A 25 12.48 5.08 -11.07
CA TYR A 25 12.02 4.63 -12.39
C TYR A 25 10.78 5.38 -12.90
N ILE A 26 9.83 5.70 -12.00
CA ILE A 26 8.62 6.48 -12.33
C ILE A 26 8.96 7.96 -12.64
N TYR A 27 9.63 8.64 -11.72
CA TYR A 27 9.88 10.09 -11.85
C TYR A 27 11.08 10.44 -12.74
N LYS A 28 11.84 9.43 -13.20
CA LYS A 28 13.04 9.55 -14.04
C LYS A 28 14.07 10.57 -13.49
N MET A 29 14.16 10.68 -12.17
CA MET A 29 15.02 11.64 -11.48
C MET A 29 15.66 11.06 -10.22
N MET A 30 16.78 11.64 -9.79
CA MET A 30 17.45 11.29 -8.55
C MET A 30 16.62 11.76 -7.36
N VAL A 31 16.19 10.81 -6.52
CA VAL A 31 15.37 11.08 -5.35
C VAL A 31 16.01 10.55 -4.07
N CYS A 32 15.64 11.12 -2.92
CA CYS A 32 16.11 10.64 -1.63
C CYS A 32 15.47 9.28 -1.27
N PRO A 33 16.03 8.55 -0.29
CA PRO A 33 15.47 7.27 0.18
C PRO A 33 13.99 7.35 0.61
N GLY A 34 13.55 8.49 1.14
CA GLY A 34 12.15 8.70 1.55
C GLY A 34 11.19 8.74 0.35
N CYS A 35 11.60 9.44 -0.71
CA CYS A 35 10.84 9.46 -1.97
C CYS A 35 10.87 8.12 -2.70
N PHE A 36 11.99 7.39 -2.61
CA PHE A 36 12.14 6.08 -3.23
C PHE A 36 11.28 4.99 -2.55
N SER A 37 11.12 5.06 -1.24
CA SER A 37 10.29 4.13 -0.45
C SER A 37 8.80 4.44 -0.47
N GLY A 38 8.36 5.43 -1.26
CA GLY A 38 6.94 5.81 -1.36
C GLY A 38 6.36 6.50 -0.11
N LYS A 39 7.19 6.84 0.89
CA LYS A 39 6.76 7.51 2.13
C LYS A 39 6.52 9.01 1.98
N SER A 40 6.91 9.60 0.85
CA SER A 40 6.58 10.98 0.53
C SER A 40 5.58 11.03 -0.63
N THR A 41 4.30 11.05 -0.30
CA THR A 41 3.33 11.67 -1.20
C THR A 41 3.73 13.13 -1.37
N SER A 42 3.80 13.58 -2.62
CA SER A 42 4.02 15.00 -2.87
C SER A 42 2.89 15.82 -2.23
N LYS A 43 3.17 17.05 -1.78
CA LYS A 43 2.13 17.95 -1.24
C LYS A 43 0.98 18.14 -2.25
N GLU A 44 1.28 18.06 -3.55
CA GLU A 44 0.29 18.06 -4.65
C GLU A 44 -0.62 16.83 -4.69
N GLU A 45 -0.11 15.63 -4.43
CA GLU A 45 -0.93 14.41 -4.37
C GLU A 45 -1.85 14.39 -3.14
N ALA A 46 -1.40 14.94 -2.02
CA ALA A 46 -2.23 15.10 -0.83
C ALA A 46 -3.34 16.16 -1.02
N ALA A 47 -3.07 17.23 -1.79
CA ALA A 47 -4.06 18.24 -2.14
C ALA A 47 -5.13 17.68 -3.09
N LYS A 48 -4.72 16.98 -4.17
CA LYS A 48 -5.65 16.35 -5.12
C LYS A 48 -6.58 15.31 -4.48
N LYS A 49 -6.12 14.60 -3.45
CA LYS A 49 -6.94 13.58 -2.76
C LYS A 49 -8.03 14.18 -1.86
N LYS A 50 -7.90 15.45 -1.42
CA LYS A 50 -8.94 16.14 -0.66
C LYS A 50 -10.04 16.74 -1.54
N GLU A 51 -9.74 17.03 -2.80
CA GLU A 51 -10.66 17.69 -3.74
C GLU A 51 -11.64 16.75 -4.46
N GLN A 52 -11.46 15.43 -4.33
CA GLN A 52 -12.23 14.43 -5.11
C GLN A 52 -13.32 13.70 -4.31
N GLN A 53 -13.63 14.09 -3.08
CA GLN A 53 -14.80 13.51 -2.40
C GLN A 53 -16.07 14.19 -2.94
N PRO A 54 -17.00 13.44 -3.56
CA PRO A 54 -18.26 14.02 -4.00
C PRO A 54 -18.99 14.64 -2.80
N PRO A 55 -19.68 15.78 -2.98
CA PRO A 55 -20.49 16.37 -1.93
C PRO A 55 -21.52 15.34 -1.45
N ARG A 56 -21.73 15.27 -0.13
CA ARG A 56 -22.70 14.35 0.47
C ARG A 56 -24.11 14.64 -0.09
N PRO A 57 -24.91 13.62 -0.38
CA PRO A 57 -26.25 13.80 -0.96
C PRO A 57 -27.18 14.57 0.00
N ALA A 58 -28.21 15.20 -0.56
CA ALA A 58 -29.26 15.86 0.23
C ALA A 58 -30.04 14.80 1.03
N GLY A 59 -30.17 14.99 2.34
CA GLY A 59 -30.79 14.03 3.26
C GLY A 59 -29.82 13.20 4.10
N TRP A 60 -28.50 13.42 3.95
CA TRP A 60 -27.48 12.77 4.79
C TRP A 60 -27.63 13.14 6.26
N ASP A 61 -27.89 12.16 7.12
CA ASP A 61 -28.06 12.36 8.55
C ASP A 61 -26.96 11.68 9.40
N SER A 62 -27.13 11.68 10.72
CA SER A 62 -26.16 11.07 11.64
C SER A 62 -26.08 9.55 11.52
N ASP A 63 -27.17 8.91 11.12
CA ASP A 63 -27.23 7.46 10.95
C ASP A 63 -26.46 7.04 9.70
N ASP A 64 -26.51 7.86 8.64
CA ASP A 64 -25.65 7.70 7.46
C ASP A 64 -24.15 7.80 7.79
N ASP A 65 -23.75 8.77 8.62
CA ASP A 65 -22.35 8.87 9.10
C ASP A 65 -21.92 7.62 9.89
N TYR A 66 -22.81 7.09 10.74
CA TYR A 66 -22.53 5.88 11.50
C TYR A 66 -22.39 4.67 10.57
N LEU A 67 -23.27 4.54 9.57
CA LEU A 67 -23.24 3.46 8.59
C LEU A 67 -21.97 3.51 7.72
N GLU A 68 -21.57 4.69 7.25
CA GLU A 68 -20.34 4.89 6.48
C GLU A 68 -19.12 4.47 7.30
N LYS A 69 -19.04 4.91 8.57
CA LYS A 69 -17.93 4.61 9.47
C LYS A 69 -17.85 3.12 9.80
N ALA A 70 -18.99 2.48 10.03
CA ALA A 70 -19.08 1.03 10.24
C ALA A 70 -18.66 0.25 8.97
N ASN A 71 -19.15 0.65 7.79
CA ASN A 71 -18.77 0.02 6.53
C ASN A 71 -17.29 0.20 6.20
N LYS A 72 -16.72 1.37 6.48
CA LYS A 72 -15.29 1.63 6.25
C LYS A 72 -14.41 0.74 7.13
N SER A 73 -14.76 0.58 8.40
CA SER A 73 -14.05 -0.36 9.29
C SER A 73 -14.14 -1.81 8.80
N ARG A 74 -15.30 -2.24 8.29
CA ARG A 74 -15.47 -3.55 7.65
C ARG A 74 -14.70 -3.67 6.33
N GLN A 75 -14.57 -2.59 5.56
CA GLN A 75 -13.79 -2.56 4.32
C GLN A 75 -12.28 -2.59 4.56
N GLU A 76 -11.78 -2.00 5.64
CA GLU A 76 -10.37 -2.17 6.06
C GLU A 76 -10.07 -3.63 6.44
N GLU A 77 -11.09 -4.40 6.83
CA GLU A 77 -11.00 -5.86 7.00
C GLU A 77 -11.19 -6.67 5.70
N ILE A 78 -11.47 -6.04 4.55
CA ILE A 78 -11.58 -6.70 3.23
C ILE A 78 -10.17 -7.02 2.73
N ARG A 79 -9.66 -8.19 3.11
CA ARG A 79 -9.75 -9.45 2.35
C ARG A 79 -8.90 -9.40 1.09
N THR A 80 -7.64 -9.80 1.23
CA THR A 80 -7.00 -10.55 0.15
C THR A 80 -7.91 -11.74 -0.20
N ASP A 81 -8.38 -11.81 -1.44
CA ASP A 81 -9.18 -12.93 -1.92
C ASP A 81 -8.32 -14.19 -1.92
N PHE A 82 -8.59 -15.08 -0.97
CA PHE A 82 -8.04 -16.43 -0.92
C PHE A 82 -9.06 -17.39 -1.54
N SER A 83 -8.67 -18.08 -2.60
CA SER A 83 -9.48 -19.12 -3.26
C SER A 83 -8.79 -20.48 -3.12
N ARG A 84 -9.54 -21.52 -2.77
CA ARG A 84 -8.99 -22.87 -2.58
C ARG A 84 -8.64 -23.50 -3.93
N ILE A 85 -7.49 -24.18 -4.01
CA ILE A 85 -7.12 -24.97 -5.18
C ILE A 85 -7.56 -26.41 -4.92
N PRO A 86 -8.49 -26.99 -5.71
CA PRO A 86 -8.92 -28.38 -5.51
C PRO A 86 -7.74 -29.33 -5.69
N GLY A 87 -7.54 -30.24 -4.72
CA GLY A 87 -6.45 -31.22 -4.73
C GLY A 87 -5.10 -30.71 -4.20
N SER A 88 -5.03 -29.50 -3.63
CA SER A 88 -3.83 -28.96 -3.00
C SER A 88 -4.14 -28.30 -1.66
N ASP A 89 -3.19 -28.37 -0.72
CA ASP A 89 -3.24 -27.62 0.54
C ASP A 89 -2.91 -26.14 0.36
N GLN A 90 -2.54 -25.72 -0.85
CA GLN A 90 -2.25 -24.33 -1.18
C GLN A 90 -3.52 -23.57 -1.59
N VAL A 91 -3.56 -22.30 -1.23
CA VAL A 91 -4.60 -21.36 -1.65
C VAL A 91 -4.06 -20.38 -2.67
N ARG A 92 -4.91 -19.94 -3.58
CA ARG A 92 -4.62 -18.88 -4.54
C ARG A 92 -4.95 -17.54 -3.89
N CYS A 93 -3.96 -16.67 -3.80
CA CYS A 93 -4.07 -15.33 -3.20
C CYS A 93 -3.92 -14.27 -4.28
N THR A 94 -4.78 -13.25 -4.26
CA THR A 94 -4.67 -12.06 -5.10
C THR A 94 -4.13 -10.90 -4.28
N CYS A 95 -3.00 -10.32 -4.67
CA CYS A 95 -2.44 -9.16 -3.98
C CYS A 95 -3.36 -7.94 -4.10
N ALA A 96 -3.74 -7.33 -2.97
CA ALA A 96 -4.59 -6.14 -2.96
C ALA A 96 -3.95 -4.91 -3.64
N HIS A 97 -2.61 -4.84 -3.70
CA HIS A 97 -1.91 -3.68 -4.26
C HIS A 97 -1.59 -3.80 -5.75
N CYS A 98 -1.04 -4.94 -6.19
CA CYS A 98 -0.62 -5.12 -7.59
C CYS A 98 -1.53 -6.06 -8.39
N LYS A 99 -2.57 -6.63 -7.78
CA LYS A 99 -3.50 -7.61 -8.38
C LYS A 99 -2.83 -8.88 -8.92
N TYR A 100 -1.56 -9.10 -8.61
CA TYR A 100 -0.85 -10.32 -8.97
C TYR A 100 -1.41 -11.51 -8.19
N VAL A 101 -1.61 -12.62 -8.90
CA VAL A 101 -2.19 -13.85 -8.36
C VAL A 101 -1.08 -14.87 -8.14
N PHE A 102 -0.92 -15.33 -6.91
CA PHE A 102 0.13 -16.26 -6.52
C PHE A 102 -0.41 -17.39 -5.62
N LYS A 103 0.37 -18.46 -5.50
CA LYS A 103 0.07 -19.56 -4.58
C LYS A 103 0.61 -19.21 -3.19
N PHE A 104 -0.23 -19.40 -2.18
CA PHE A 104 0.07 -19.16 -0.78
C PHE A 104 -0.19 -20.44 0.01
N ASP A 105 0.75 -20.81 0.85
CA ASP A 105 0.64 -21.93 1.77
C ASP A 105 0.06 -21.42 3.10
N PRO A 106 -1.18 -21.78 3.46
CA PRO A 106 -1.82 -21.29 4.67
C PRO A 106 -1.24 -21.90 5.95
N VAL A 107 -0.60 -23.08 5.88
CA VAL A 107 0.03 -23.75 7.03
C VAL A 107 1.36 -23.08 7.36
N ARG A 108 2.18 -22.84 6.33
CA ARG A 108 3.51 -22.23 6.48
C ARG A 108 3.48 -20.70 6.46
N GLN A 109 2.34 -20.09 6.09
CA GLN A 109 2.18 -18.66 5.87
C GLN A 109 3.22 -18.08 4.89
N THR A 110 3.53 -18.84 3.85
CA THR A 110 4.50 -18.46 2.82
C THR A 110 3.82 -18.30 1.46
N PRO A 111 4.12 -17.24 0.70
CA PRO A 111 5.07 -16.17 0.99
C PRO A 111 4.49 -15.07 1.91
N THR A 112 5.34 -14.47 2.78
CA THR A 112 4.96 -13.37 3.70
C THR A 112 4.76 -12.04 3.00
N THR A 113 5.37 -11.88 1.82
CA THR A 113 5.27 -10.69 0.97
C THR A 113 4.87 -11.10 -0.44
N CYS A 114 4.24 -10.19 -1.16
CA CYS A 114 3.85 -10.41 -2.55
C CYS A 114 5.11 -10.59 -3.41
N PRO A 115 5.22 -11.68 -4.20
CA PRO A 115 6.40 -11.93 -5.04
C PRO A 115 6.70 -10.84 -6.08
N TYR A 116 5.71 -10.02 -6.42
CA TYR A 116 5.84 -9.00 -7.46
C TYR A 116 6.15 -7.61 -6.88
N CYS A 117 5.38 -7.15 -5.89
CA CYS A 117 5.53 -5.79 -5.33
C CYS A 117 6.19 -5.74 -3.95
N ASN A 118 6.59 -6.89 -3.38
CA ASN A 118 7.19 -7.02 -2.04
C ASN A 118 6.35 -6.40 -0.89
N ILE A 119 5.04 -6.21 -1.10
CA ILE A 119 4.12 -5.72 -0.08
C ILE A 119 3.68 -6.88 0.80
N GLU A 120 3.51 -6.63 2.09
CA GLU A 120 3.06 -7.64 3.05
C GLU A 120 1.71 -8.24 2.66
N VAL A 121 1.64 -9.57 2.70
CA VAL A 121 0.41 -10.30 2.50
C VAL A 121 -0.30 -10.41 3.86
N PRO A 122 -1.59 -10.05 3.97
CA PRO A 122 -2.34 -10.21 5.20
C PRO A 122 -2.27 -11.65 5.70
N LYS A 123 -2.12 -11.82 7.03
CA LYS A 123 -2.10 -13.16 7.63
C LYS A 123 -3.41 -13.88 7.34
N PHE A 124 -3.31 -15.08 6.79
CA PHE A 124 -4.46 -15.95 6.61
C PHE A 124 -4.99 -16.37 7.98
N LYS A 125 -6.11 -15.80 8.40
CA LYS A 125 -6.86 -16.25 9.59
C LYS A 125 -7.88 -17.28 9.11
N SER A 126 -7.68 -18.54 9.49
CA SER A 126 -8.61 -19.64 9.26
C SER A 126 -9.84 -19.53 10.17
N SER A 127 -10.50 -18.37 10.22
CA SER A 127 -11.73 -18.17 11.02
C SER A 127 -13.01 -18.25 10.19
N TYR A 128 -12.91 -18.73 8.95
CA TYR A 128 -14.03 -18.84 7.99
C TYR A 128 -14.07 -20.19 7.29
N PHE A 129 -13.65 -21.25 8.00
CA PHE A 129 -13.96 -22.64 7.67
C PHE A 129 -14.40 -23.34 8.95
#